data_AF-A0Y444-F1
#
_entry.id   AF-A0Y444-F1
#
_cell.length_a   1.000
_cell.length_b   1.000
_cell.length_c   1.000
_cell.angle_alpha   90.00
_cell.angle_beta   90.00
_cell.angle_gamma   90.00
#
_symmetry.space_group_name_H-M   'P 1'
#
loop_
_entity.id
_entity.type
_entity.pdbx_description
1 polymer ?
#
loop_
_entity_poly.entity_id
_entity_poly.type
_entity_poly.pdbx_seq_one_letter_code
_entity_poly.pdbx_strand_id
1 'polypeptide(L)'
;MTQQHTVAQGETLLRIAKQYGYQTSKALYNHPSNAEFKALRPDPNLIYPGDKITIPPKKEKFIPLRTNSINSFVVQNEKEYFRLQVSYDDGDDVAGKRVVLNIGSQTIDTVLQSDGLIEVELNNNDALTGTVDLYLNEGETTPTKSFAVQIGNLDPIETLSGVQGRCNMLGFDCGTVDGVMGKKTRIGVKEFQYEHDLDIDGIPGPKTKAKLQQVFGS
;
A
#
# COMPACT_ATOMS: atom_id res chain seq x y z
N MET A 1 10.32 29.05 -0.61
CA MET A 1 9.14 29.41 -1.43
C MET A 1 8.17 28.25 -1.40
N THR A 2 6.87 28.52 -1.55
CA THR A 2 5.86 27.46 -1.67
C THR A 2 6.05 26.77 -3.03
N GLN A 3 6.12 25.44 -3.03
CA GLN A 3 6.25 24.63 -4.24
C GLN A 3 5.02 23.73 -4.38
N GLN A 4 4.68 23.33 -5.59
CA GLN A 4 3.70 22.28 -5.85
C GLN A 4 4.43 21.01 -6.28
N HIS A 5 4.03 19.88 -5.71
CA HIS A 5 4.46 18.56 -6.10
C HIS A 5 3.27 17.82 -6.72
N THR A 6 3.51 17.13 -7.84
CA THR A 6 2.53 16.28 -8.50
C THR A 6 2.90 14.84 -8.20
N VAL A 7 2.00 14.11 -7.54
CA VAL A 7 2.22 12.72 -7.14
C VAL A 7 2.52 11.88 -8.39
N ALA A 8 3.57 11.07 -8.30
CA ALA A 8 3.95 10.04 -9.25
C ALA A 8 3.54 8.65 -8.73
N GLN A 9 3.50 7.67 -9.64
CA GLN A 9 3.22 6.27 -9.28
C GLN A 9 4.25 5.76 -8.27
N GLY A 10 3.78 5.04 -7.24
CA GLY A 10 4.66 4.46 -6.23
C GLY A 10 5.01 5.41 -5.08
N GLU A 11 4.64 6.68 -5.17
CA GLU A 11 4.88 7.63 -4.09
C GLU A 11 3.86 7.48 -2.95
N THR A 12 4.33 7.69 -1.73
CA THR A 12 3.49 7.81 -0.54
C THR A 12 3.67 9.21 0.05
N LEU A 13 2.69 9.68 0.80
CA LEU A 13 2.74 11.03 1.37
C LEU A 13 3.95 11.20 2.31
N LEU A 14 4.37 10.14 3.00
CA LEU A 14 5.57 10.14 3.82
C LEU A 14 6.85 10.23 2.99
N ARG A 15 6.94 9.50 1.87
CA ARG A 15 8.10 9.58 0.96
C ARG A 15 8.23 10.98 0.35
N ILE A 16 7.13 11.56 -0.11
CA ILE A 16 7.07 12.95 -0.60
C ILE A 16 7.49 13.92 0.50
N ALA A 17 6.95 13.77 1.72
CA ALA A 17 7.36 14.59 2.87
C ALA A 17 8.87 14.53 3.10
N LYS A 18 9.45 13.33 3.15
CA LYS A 18 10.90 13.11 3.34
C LYS A 18 11.72 13.73 2.21
N GLN A 19 11.28 13.63 0.96
CA GLN A 19 11.95 14.24 -0.20
C GLN A 19 12.10 15.76 -0.03
N TYR A 20 11.07 16.44 0.48
CA TYR A 20 11.13 17.88 0.78
C TYR A 20 11.68 18.17 2.19
N GLY A 21 12.18 17.15 2.89
CA GLY A 21 12.83 17.20 4.20
C GLY A 21 11.89 17.49 5.37
N TYR A 22 10.64 17.06 5.26
CA TYR A 22 9.72 16.89 6.39
C TYR A 22 9.89 15.49 6.98
N GLN A 23 9.82 15.36 8.31
CA GLN A 23 9.98 14.07 9.00
C GLN A 23 8.69 13.25 9.08
N THR A 24 7.54 13.90 8.86
CA THR A 24 6.21 13.28 8.95
C THR A 24 5.33 13.73 7.79
N SER A 25 4.47 12.84 7.31
CA SER A 25 3.44 13.12 6.31
C SER A 25 2.42 14.13 6.85
N LYS A 26 2.12 14.07 8.16
CA LYS A 26 1.15 14.92 8.88
C LYS A 26 1.43 16.41 8.72
N ALA A 27 2.72 16.78 8.66
CA ALA A 27 3.12 18.17 8.48
C ALA A 27 2.68 18.74 7.13
N LEU A 28 2.67 17.90 6.08
CA LEU A 28 2.11 18.26 4.78
C LEU A 28 0.58 18.12 4.77
N TYR A 29 0.07 16.97 5.20
CA TYR A 29 -1.35 16.62 5.12
C TYR A 29 -2.27 17.62 5.84
N ASN A 30 -1.88 18.04 7.05
CA ASN A 30 -2.69 18.92 7.88
C ASN A 30 -2.38 20.41 7.66
N HIS A 31 -1.47 20.76 6.74
CA HIS A 31 -1.18 22.15 6.46
C HIS A 31 -2.40 22.80 5.76
N PRO A 32 -2.80 24.04 6.13
CA PRO A 32 -3.98 24.69 5.55
C PRO A 32 -3.95 24.81 4.02
N SER A 33 -2.77 24.92 3.41
CA SER A 33 -2.62 24.95 1.94
C SER A 33 -2.98 23.64 1.24
N ASN A 34 -3.15 22.55 1.98
CA ASN A 34 -3.54 21.25 1.47
C ASN A 34 -4.98 20.87 1.86
N ALA A 35 -5.80 21.84 2.28
CA ALA A 35 -7.20 21.59 2.66
C ALA A 35 -8.01 20.93 1.53
N GLU A 36 -7.84 21.39 0.29
CA GLU A 36 -8.51 20.80 -0.88
C GLU A 36 -8.02 19.37 -1.17
N PHE A 37 -6.71 19.15 -1.12
CA PHE A 37 -6.12 17.81 -1.24
C PHE A 37 -6.64 16.86 -0.15
N LYS A 38 -6.72 17.33 1.09
CA LYS A 38 -7.26 16.56 2.22
C LYS A 38 -8.74 16.24 2.07
N ALA A 39 -9.53 17.16 1.50
CA ALA A 39 -10.94 16.88 1.18
C ALA A 39 -11.08 15.84 0.07
N LEU A 40 -10.19 15.88 -0.94
CA LEU A 40 -10.14 14.89 -2.02
C LEU A 40 -9.65 13.51 -1.54
N ARG A 41 -8.67 13.49 -0.62
CA ARG A 41 -8.06 12.29 -0.03
C ARG A 41 -8.19 12.30 1.50
N PRO A 42 -9.35 11.87 2.04
CA PRO A 42 -9.55 11.80 3.50
C PRO A 42 -8.63 10.80 4.20
N ASP A 43 -8.14 9.79 3.48
CA ASP A 43 -7.08 8.90 3.95
C ASP A 43 -5.72 9.36 3.38
N PRO A 44 -4.77 9.79 4.22
CA PRO A 44 -3.45 10.24 3.78
C PRO A 44 -2.56 9.14 3.16
N ASN A 45 -2.91 7.86 3.33
CA ASN A 45 -2.19 6.74 2.72
C ASN A 45 -2.70 6.40 1.32
N LEU A 46 -3.88 6.92 0.93
CA LEU A 46 -4.49 6.72 -0.37
C LEU A 46 -4.34 7.97 -1.23
N ILE A 47 -3.18 8.09 -1.88
CA ILE A 47 -2.86 9.14 -2.84
C ILE A 47 -2.64 8.52 -4.21
N TYR A 48 -2.90 9.27 -5.29
CA TYR A 48 -2.81 8.73 -6.65
C TYR A 48 -2.03 9.65 -7.57
N PRO A 49 -1.45 9.11 -8.66
CA PRO A 49 -0.73 9.92 -9.63
C PRO A 49 -1.57 11.09 -10.14
N GLY A 50 -0.94 12.25 -10.24
CA GLY A 50 -1.60 13.48 -10.66
C GLY A 50 -2.25 14.29 -9.53
N ASP A 51 -2.40 13.71 -8.33
CA ASP A 51 -2.77 14.49 -7.14
C ASP A 51 -1.74 15.61 -6.92
N LYS A 52 -2.21 16.79 -6.55
CA LYS A 52 -1.36 17.97 -6.34
C LYS A 52 -1.24 18.28 -4.85
N ILE A 53 -0.02 18.22 -4.34
CA ILE A 53 0.29 18.51 -2.95
C ILE A 53 1.12 19.80 -2.89
N THR A 54 0.65 20.76 -2.11
CA THR A 54 1.39 21.98 -1.84
C THR A 54 2.45 21.71 -0.77
N ILE A 55 3.70 22.02 -1.07
CA ILE A 55 4.84 21.96 -0.17
C ILE A 55 5.04 23.36 0.43
N PRO A 56 4.63 23.59 1.69
CA PRO A 56 4.80 24.89 2.32
C PRO A 56 6.29 25.17 2.59
N PRO A 57 6.69 26.44 2.82
CA PRO A 57 8.02 26.72 3.33
C PRO A 57 8.15 26.17 4.76
N LYS A 58 9.32 25.61 5.08
CA LYS A 58 9.65 25.20 6.45
C LYS A 58 9.72 26.44 7.35
N LYS A 59 9.14 26.32 8.55
CA LYS A 59 9.22 27.36 9.57
C LYS A 59 10.34 27.00 10.54
N GLU A 60 11.27 27.92 10.74
CA GLU A 60 12.28 27.77 11.78
C GLU A 60 11.62 27.86 13.15
N LYS A 61 12.04 26.99 14.06
CA LYS A 61 11.57 26.98 15.44
C LYS A 61 12.74 27.30 16.35
N PHE A 62 12.66 28.46 17.00
CA PHE A 62 13.60 28.84 18.04
C PHE A 62 13.15 28.24 19.36
N ILE A 63 14.05 27.54 20.05
CA ILE A 63 13.79 26.92 21.35
C ILE A 63 14.80 27.52 22.34
N PRO A 64 14.34 28.18 23.42
CA PRO A 64 15.23 28.70 24.44
C PRO A 64 15.91 27.54 25.19
N LEU A 65 17.23 27.62 25.34
CA LEU A 65 18.04 26.62 26.04
C LEU A 65 18.24 27.00 27.50
N ARG A 66 18.29 26.00 28.39
CA ARG A 66 18.75 26.20 29.76
C ARG A 66 20.25 26.04 29.83
N THR A 67 20.94 27.05 30.39
CA THR A 67 22.37 26.99 30.67
C THR A 67 22.64 26.08 31.87
N ASN A 68 23.80 25.45 31.91
CA ASN A 68 24.20 24.48 32.95
C ASN A 68 23.23 23.31 33.13
N SER A 69 22.55 22.89 32.06
CA SER A 69 21.62 21.77 32.05
C SER A 69 21.64 21.05 30.71
N ILE A 70 21.28 19.76 30.69
CA ILE A 70 21.11 18.99 29.46
C ILE A 70 19.79 19.43 28.80
N ASN A 71 19.87 19.87 27.55
CA ASN A 71 18.71 20.17 26.73
C ASN A 71 18.45 18.97 25.81
N SER A 72 17.37 18.22 26.06
CA SER A 72 17.00 17.05 25.26
C SER A 72 15.98 17.42 24.19
N PHE A 73 16.25 17.01 22.95
CA PHE A 73 15.36 17.19 21.81
C PHE A 73 14.95 15.83 21.26
N VAL A 74 13.66 15.67 20.99
CA VAL A 74 13.12 14.45 20.37
C VAL A 74 12.60 14.79 18.99
N VAL A 75 13.10 14.09 17.99
CA VAL A 75 12.57 14.16 16.62
C VAL A 75 11.51 13.08 16.49
N GLN A 76 10.28 13.48 16.13
CA GLN A 76 9.22 12.53 15.81
C GLN A 76 9.43 12.00 14.39
N ASN A 77 9.80 10.74 14.29
CA ASN A 77 9.89 10.02 13.02
C ASN A 77 8.62 9.23 12.77
N GLU A 78 8.12 9.29 11.54
CA GLU A 78 7.03 8.46 11.07
C GLU A 78 7.59 7.25 10.32
N LYS A 79 6.99 6.09 10.58
CA LYS A 79 7.36 4.80 9.99
C LYS A 79 6.39 4.47 8.88
N GLU A 80 6.90 3.83 7.82
CA GLU A 80 6.08 3.27 6.76
C GLU A 80 6.00 1.77 6.97
N TYR A 81 4.82 1.18 6.77
CA TYR A 81 4.60 -0.25 6.94
C TYR A 81 4.09 -0.86 5.63
N PHE A 82 4.63 -2.01 5.28
CA PHE A 82 4.04 -2.92 4.31
C PHE A 82 3.14 -3.90 5.07
N ARG A 83 1.89 -4.04 4.60
CA ARG A 83 0.90 -4.95 5.16
C ARG A 83 0.43 -5.90 4.09
N LEU A 84 0.40 -7.20 4.42
CA LEU A 84 -0.16 -8.23 3.56
C LEU A 84 -0.99 -9.18 4.40
N GLN A 85 -2.23 -9.39 3.97
CA GLN A 85 -3.12 -10.39 4.53
C GLN A 85 -3.06 -11.64 3.64
N VAL A 86 -2.69 -12.78 4.21
CA VAL A 86 -2.71 -14.07 3.52
C VAL A 86 -3.87 -14.90 4.08
N SER A 87 -4.64 -15.52 3.19
CA SER A 87 -5.77 -16.40 3.53
C SER A 87 -5.90 -17.49 2.47
N TYR A 88 -6.45 -18.65 2.86
CA TYR A 88 -6.93 -19.66 1.92
C TYR A 88 -8.44 -19.56 1.74
N ASP A 89 -8.91 -19.92 0.55
CA ASP A 89 -10.34 -19.91 0.21
C ASP A 89 -11.14 -20.98 0.96
N ASP A 90 -10.49 -22.10 1.34
CA ASP A 90 -11.10 -23.19 2.11
C ASP A 90 -11.11 -22.95 3.63
N GLY A 91 -10.51 -21.84 4.09
CA GLY A 91 -10.40 -21.50 5.49
C GLY A 91 -9.31 -22.28 6.24
N ASP A 92 -8.40 -22.95 5.54
CA ASP A 92 -7.25 -23.60 6.15
C ASP A 92 -6.38 -22.61 6.95
N ASP A 93 -5.79 -23.10 8.03
CA ASP A 93 -4.93 -22.30 8.88
C ASP A 93 -3.57 -22.03 8.20
N VAL A 94 -3.31 -20.76 7.95
CA VAL A 94 -2.02 -20.27 7.42
C VAL A 94 -0.99 -20.05 8.53
N ALA A 95 -1.37 -20.17 9.81
CA ALA A 95 -0.48 -19.92 10.93
C ALA A 95 0.77 -20.80 10.89
N GLY A 96 1.91 -20.21 11.24
CA GLY A 96 3.18 -20.92 11.31
C GLY A 96 3.81 -21.24 9.95
N LYS A 97 3.11 -21.04 8.83
CA LYS A 97 3.71 -21.17 7.50
C LYS A 97 4.77 -20.10 7.31
N ARG A 98 5.94 -20.51 6.79
CA ARG A 98 7.07 -19.60 6.59
C ARG A 98 6.82 -18.70 5.40
N VAL A 99 7.15 -17.44 5.55
CA VAL A 99 7.07 -16.41 4.52
C VAL A 99 8.35 -15.59 4.51
N VAL A 100 8.90 -15.39 3.32
CA VAL A 100 10.06 -14.55 3.10
C VAL A 100 9.66 -13.38 2.23
N LEU A 101 9.84 -12.16 2.74
CA LEU A 101 9.61 -10.91 2.02
C LEU A 101 10.93 -10.30 1.61
N ASN A 102 11.11 -10.04 0.32
CA ASN A 102 12.28 -9.32 -0.21
C ASN A 102 11.81 -7.98 -0.76
N ILE A 103 12.05 -6.90 -0.02
CA ILE A 103 11.62 -5.54 -0.36
C ILE A 103 12.85 -4.63 -0.38
N GLY A 104 13.28 -4.22 -1.58
CA GLY A 104 14.52 -3.46 -1.75
C GLY A 104 15.73 -4.21 -1.20
N SER A 105 16.44 -3.62 -0.25
CA SER A 105 17.58 -4.24 0.44
C SER A 105 17.19 -5.03 1.70
N GLN A 106 15.90 -5.09 2.03
CA GLN A 106 15.40 -5.72 3.24
C GLN A 106 14.85 -7.11 2.92
N THR A 107 15.37 -8.12 3.60
CA THR A 107 14.80 -9.47 3.62
C THR A 107 14.22 -9.75 5.00
N ILE A 108 12.96 -10.16 5.04
CA ILE A 108 12.26 -10.53 6.27
C ILE A 108 11.84 -11.98 6.14
N ASP A 109 12.43 -12.83 6.98
CA ASP A 109 12.10 -14.25 7.09
C ASP A 109 11.30 -14.45 8.38
N THR A 110 10.01 -14.74 8.23
CA THR A 110 9.08 -14.84 9.36
C THR A 110 8.05 -15.94 9.10
N VAL A 111 7.14 -16.13 10.05
CA VAL A 111 5.98 -17.01 9.91
C VAL A 111 4.70 -16.19 9.92
N LEU A 112 3.68 -16.69 9.23
CA LEU A 112 2.32 -16.13 9.29
C LEU A 112 1.74 -16.27 10.69
N GLN A 113 1.10 -15.22 11.16
CA GLN A 113 0.34 -15.23 12.41
C GLN A 113 -1.00 -15.97 12.23
N SER A 114 -1.72 -16.19 13.33
CA SER A 114 -3.03 -16.89 13.30
C SER A 114 -4.09 -16.18 12.47
N ASP A 115 -3.97 -14.86 12.32
CA ASP A 115 -4.85 -14.07 11.48
C ASP A 115 -4.35 -13.99 10.04
N GLY A 116 -3.18 -14.53 9.70
CA GLY A 116 -2.56 -14.44 8.37
C GLY A 116 -1.95 -13.07 8.03
N LEU A 117 -1.92 -12.13 8.97
CA LEU A 117 -1.41 -10.78 8.74
C LEU A 117 0.12 -10.73 8.86
N ILE A 118 0.74 -10.10 7.87
CA ILE A 118 2.14 -9.69 7.89
C ILE A 118 2.16 -8.17 7.95
N GLU A 119 2.83 -7.62 8.96
CA GLU A 119 3.12 -6.19 9.06
C GLU A 119 4.63 -6.01 9.23
N VAL A 120 5.24 -5.28 8.29
CA VAL A 120 6.68 -5.02 8.29
C VAL A 120 6.96 -3.55 8.09
N GLU A 121 7.78 -2.97 8.98
CA GLU A 121 8.34 -1.65 8.79
C GLU A 121 9.30 -1.63 7.58
N LEU A 122 9.11 -0.64 6.71
CA LEU A 122 10.00 -0.35 5.59
C LEU A 122 11.09 0.62 6.07
N ASN A 123 12.35 0.20 6.01
CA ASN A 123 13.44 0.95 6.63
C ASN A 123 13.90 2.17 5.81
N ASN A 124 13.95 2.03 4.48
CA ASN A 124 14.51 3.06 3.59
C ASN A 124 13.45 3.82 2.78
N ASN A 125 12.22 3.30 2.73
CA ASN A 125 11.12 3.85 1.93
C ASN A 125 11.51 4.15 0.47
N ASP A 126 12.42 3.37 -0.11
CA ASP A 126 12.99 3.54 -1.45
C ASP A 126 12.50 2.47 -2.44
N ALA A 127 12.20 1.27 -1.93
CA ALA A 127 11.68 0.19 -2.74
C ALA A 127 10.24 0.45 -3.19
N LEU A 128 10.00 0.29 -4.49
CA LEU A 128 8.66 0.28 -5.11
C LEU A 128 8.18 -1.13 -5.42
N THR A 129 9.06 -2.12 -5.32
CA THR A 129 8.79 -3.51 -5.69
C THR A 129 9.38 -4.46 -4.67
N GLY A 130 8.80 -5.65 -4.57
CA GLY A 130 9.36 -6.74 -3.80
C GLY A 130 8.82 -8.10 -4.23
N THR A 131 9.28 -9.15 -3.55
CA THR A 131 8.71 -10.50 -3.66
C THR A 131 8.21 -10.98 -2.32
N VAL A 132 7.15 -11.77 -2.35
CA VAL A 132 6.62 -12.51 -1.21
C VAL A 132 6.65 -13.98 -1.56
N ASP A 133 7.48 -14.72 -0.84
CA ASP A 133 7.76 -16.13 -1.05
C ASP A 133 7.13 -16.93 0.10
N LEU A 134 6.10 -17.72 -0.21
CA LEU A 134 5.38 -18.57 0.74
C LEU A 134 5.87 -20.00 0.69
N TYR A 135 6.13 -20.57 1.86
CA TYR A 135 6.54 -21.96 2.07
C TYR A 135 5.43 -22.66 2.86
N LEU A 136 4.53 -23.32 2.13
CA LEU A 136 3.30 -23.88 2.66
C LEU A 136 3.50 -25.28 3.26
N ASN A 137 4.60 -25.95 2.90
CA ASN A 137 4.97 -27.26 3.44
C ASN A 137 6.26 -27.20 4.28
N GLU A 138 6.35 -28.07 5.28
CA GLU A 138 7.53 -28.13 6.16
C GLU A 138 8.77 -28.65 5.42
N GLY A 139 9.92 -28.02 5.69
CA GLY A 139 11.22 -28.44 5.15
C GLY A 139 11.51 -28.01 3.71
N GLU A 140 10.62 -27.24 3.08
CA GLU A 140 10.85 -26.72 1.73
C GLU A 140 12.00 -25.70 1.68
N THR A 141 12.86 -25.85 0.67
CA THR A 141 13.95 -24.91 0.35
C THR A 141 13.60 -23.98 -0.79
N THR A 142 12.56 -24.29 -1.56
CA THR A 142 11.99 -23.47 -2.63
C THR A 142 10.58 -23.03 -2.26
N PRO A 143 10.17 -21.79 -2.56
CA PRO A 143 8.83 -21.32 -2.22
C PRO A 143 7.76 -22.10 -3.00
N THR A 144 6.68 -22.49 -2.31
CA THR A 144 5.50 -23.08 -2.92
C THR A 144 4.78 -22.09 -3.82
N LYS A 145 4.71 -20.81 -3.39
CA LYS A 145 4.14 -19.70 -4.15
C LYS A 145 5.03 -18.47 -4.01
N SER A 146 5.20 -17.74 -5.11
CA SER A 146 5.95 -16.49 -5.14
C SER A 146 5.12 -15.42 -5.83
N PHE A 147 5.01 -14.26 -5.20
CA PHE A 147 4.23 -13.13 -5.70
C PHE A 147 5.12 -11.90 -5.81
N ALA A 148 5.05 -11.23 -6.96
CA ALA A 148 5.62 -9.89 -7.08
C ALA A 148 4.65 -8.89 -6.44
N VAL A 149 5.16 -8.05 -5.54
CA VAL A 149 4.39 -6.98 -4.92
C VAL A 149 4.89 -5.63 -5.41
N GLN A 150 3.97 -4.71 -5.64
CA GLN A 150 4.24 -3.33 -6.06
C GLN A 150 3.78 -2.39 -4.94
N ILE A 151 4.71 -1.71 -4.29
CA ILE A 151 4.46 -0.82 -3.15
C ILE A 151 4.01 0.54 -3.67
N GLY A 152 2.90 1.08 -3.15
CA GLY A 152 2.38 2.38 -3.55
C GLY A 152 1.88 2.45 -5.00
N ASN A 153 1.67 1.31 -5.65
CA ASN A 153 1.36 1.20 -7.07
C ASN A 153 -0.10 0.77 -7.34
N LEU A 154 -0.94 0.77 -6.32
CA LEU A 154 -2.33 0.36 -6.45
C LEU A 154 -3.18 1.52 -6.94
N ASP A 155 -3.60 1.46 -8.19
CA ASP A 155 -4.45 2.47 -8.81
C ASP A 155 -5.83 2.59 -8.11
N PRO A 156 -6.55 3.72 -8.28
CA PRO A 156 -7.86 3.92 -7.68
C PRO A 156 -8.82 2.80 -8.04
N ILE A 157 -9.69 2.39 -7.11
CA ILE A 157 -10.73 1.38 -7.36
C ILE A 157 -11.66 1.78 -8.53
N GLU A 158 -11.73 3.07 -8.85
CA GLU A 158 -12.52 3.57 -9.96
C GLU A 158 -11.93 3.27 -11.34
N THR A 159 -10.62 3.07 -11.45
CA THR A 159 -9.96 2.72 -12.71
C THR A 159 -9.97 1.21 -12.93
N LEU A 160 -9.92 0.79 -14.20
CA LEU A 160 -9.87 -0.64 -14.50
C LEU A 160 -8.56 -1.27 -14.05
N SER A 161 -7.44 -0.53 -14.08
CA SER A 161 -6.16 -0.98 -13.53
C SER A 161 -6.22 -1.20 -12.02
N GLY A 162 -6.93 -0.35 -11.28
CA GLY A 162 -7.14 -0.54 -9.83
C GLY A 162 -7.98 -1.77 -9.50
N VAL A 163 -8.95 -2.11 -10.37
CA VAL A 163 -9.72 -3.36 -10.28
C VAL A 163 -8.82 -4.56 -10.60
N GLN A 164 -8.11 -4.55 -11.74
CA GLN A 164 -7.21 -5.62 -12.15
C GLN A 164 -6.16 -5.93 -11.07
N GLY A 165 -5.55 -4.90 -10.48
CA GLY A 165 -4.55 -5.05 -9.42
C GLY A 165 -5.11 -5.72 -8.17
N ARG A 166 -6.31 -5.32 -7.71
CA ARG A 166 -6.98 -5.94 -6.55
C ARG A 166 -7.39 -7.37 -6.84
N CYS A 167 -8.03 -7.62 -7.97
CA CYS A 167 -8.43 -8.98 -8.37
C CYS A 167 -7.24 -9.93 -8.42
N ASN A 168 -6.15 -9.52 -9.09
CA ASN A 168 -4.95 -10.35 -9.20
C ASN A 168 -4.34 -10.68 -7.83
N MET A 169 -4.29 -9.69 -6.92
CA MET A 169 -3.75 -9.89 -5.57
C MET A 169 -4.64 -10.77 -4.70
N LEU A 170 -5.95 -10.78 -4.95
CA LEU A 170 -6.91 -11.70 -4.34
C LEU A 170 -6.95 -13.08 -5.03
N GLY A 171 -6.11 -13.32 -6.04
CA GLY A 171 -6.02 -14.62 -6.72
C GLY A 171 -6.90 -14.78 -7.97
N PHE A 172 -7.71 -13.76 -8.33
CA PHE A 172 -8.54 -13.78 -9.53
C PHE A 172 -7.76 -13.26 -10.75
N ASP A 173 -7.38 -14.15 -11.68
CA ASP A 173 -6.50 -13.82 -12.83
C ASP A 173 -7.19 -12.86 -13.82
N CYS A 174 -6.95 -11.57 -13.60
CA CYS A 174 -7.37 -10.49 -14.48
C CYS A 174 -6.34 -10.18 -15.58
N GLY A 175 -5.22 -10.90 -15.63
CA GLY A 175 -4.11 -10.68 -16.55
C GLY A 175 -3.25 -9.48 -16.18
N THR A 176 -2.62 -8.86 -17.17
CA THR A 176 -1.78 -7.68 -16.98
C THR A 176 -2.61 -6.50 -16.46
N VAL A 177 -2.05 -5.75 -15.51
CA VAL A 177 -2.65 -4.52 -14.98
C VAL A 177 -2.36 -3.38 -15.96
N ASP A 178 -3.15 -3.29 -17.02
CA ASP A 178 -2.98 -2.35 -18.14
C ASP A 178 -4.17 -1.39 -18.32
N GLY A 179 -5.22 -1.54 -17.53
CA GLY A 179 -6.46 -0.76 -17.65
C GLY A 179 -7.31 -1.12 -18.87
N VAL A 180 -7.07 -2.27 -19.52
CA VAL A 180 -7.80 -2.73 -20.70
C VAL A 180 -8.77 -3.86 -20.34
N MET A 181 -10.01 -3.77 -20.82
CA MET A 181 -11.03 -4.81 -20.61
C MET A 181 -10.85 -6.02 -21.54
N GLY A 182 -9.76 -6.77 -21.31
CA GLY A 182 -9.39 -7.96 -22.05
C GLY A 182 -10.14 -9.23 -21.63
N LYS A 183 -9.86 -10.34 -22.30
CA LYS A 183 -10.49 -11.65 -22.02
C LYS A 183 -10.21 -12.11 -20.59
N LYS A 184 -8.95 -12.02 -20.14
CA LYS A 184 -8.55 -12.40 -18.78
C LYS A 184 -9.24 -11.55 -17.73
N THR A 185 -9.23 -10.21 -17.89
CA THR A 185 -9.93 -9.30 -16.98
C THR A 185 -11.40 -9.63 -16.82
N ARG A 186 -12.12 -9.92 -17.92
CA ARG A 186 -13.53 -10.34 -17.83
C ARG A 186 -13.71 -11.67 -17.09
N ILE A 187 -12.79 -12.62 -17.27
CA ILE A 187 -12.83 -13.92 -16.59
C ILE A 187 -12.59 -13.74 -15.10
N GLY A 188 -11.49 -13.09 -14.70
CA GLY A 188 -11.18 -12.85 -13.30
C GLY A 188 -12.25 -12.02 -12.57
N VAL A 189 -12.86 -11.03 -13.23
CA VAL A 189 -14.00 -10.29 -12.66
C VAL A 189 -15.22 -11.21 -12.47
N LYS A 190 -15.51 -12.12 -13.41
CA LYS A 190 -16.60 -13.08 -13.26
C LYS A 190 -16.36 -14.06 -12.13
N GLU A 191 -15.12 -14.55 -11.99
CA GLU A 191 -14.73 -15.44 -10.89
C GLU A 191 -14.92 -14.73 -9.55
N PHE A 192 -14.45 -13.49 -9.42
CA PHE A 192 -14.69 -12.66 -8.23
C PHE A 192 -16.19 -12.45 -7.96
N GLN A 193 -16.97 -12.15 -8.99
CA GLN A 193 -18.42 -11.96 -8.86
C GLN A 193 -19.12 -13.26 -8.41
N TYR A 194 -18.73 -14.41 -8.97
CA TYR A 194 -19.25 -15.72 -8.60
C TYR A 194 -18.92 -16.04 -7.13
N GLU A 195 -17.67 -15.89 -6.72
CA GLU A 195 -17.19 -16.20 -5.37
C GLU A 195 -17.84 -15.33 -4.27
N HIS A 196 -18.36 -14.16 -4.65
CA HIS A 196 -18.96 -13.21 -3.72
C HIS A 196 -20.46 -12.97 -3.95
N ASP A 197 -21.14 -13.91 -4.60
CA ASP A 197 -22.60 -13.89 -4.81
C ASP A 197 -23.11 -12.59 -5.48
N LEU A 198 -22.37 -12.07 -6.45
CA LEU A 198 -22.73 -10.89 -7.23
C LEU A 198 -23.34 -11.25 -8.59
N ASP A 199 -23.87 -10.24 -9.29
CA ASP A 199 -24.32 -10.36 -10.67
C ASP A 199 -23.11 -10.69 -11.60
N ILE A 200 -23.06 -11.91 -12.17
CA ILE A 200 -21.91 -12.45 -12.91
C ILE A 200 -21.91 -11.98 -14.38
N ASP A 201 -21.74 -10.68 -14.60
CA ASP A 201 -21.71 -10.06 -15.93
C ASP A 201 -20.27 -9.83 -16.48
N GLY A 202 -19.25 -9.96 -15.63
CA GLY A 202 -17.85 -9.65 -15.96
C GLY A 202 -17.57 -8.17 -16.11
N ILE A 203 -18.45 -7.31 -15.60
CA ILE A 203 -18.32 -5.85 -15.62
C ILE A 203 -18.09 -5.39 -14.17
N PRO A 204 -16.97 -4.71 -13.87
CA PRO A 204 -16.70 -4.20 -12.53
C PRO A 204 -17.51 -2.92 -12.26
N GLY A 205 -18.82 -3.08 -12.11
CA GLY A 205 -19.76 -2.02 -11.74
C GLY A 205 -19.63 -1.62 -10.26
N PRO A 206 -20.46 -0.66 -9.79
CA PRO A 206 -20.37 -0.13 -8.43
C PRO A 206 -20.42 -1.21 -7.33
N LYS A 207 -21.26 -2.24 -7.48
CA LYS A 207 -21.35 -3.35 -6.52
C LYS A 207 -20.04 -4.16 -6.45
N THR A 208 -19.49 -4.52 -7.61
CA THR A 208 -18.23 -5.27 -7.70
C THR A 208 -17.07 -4.46 -7.12
N LYS A 209 -16.96 -3.18 -7.46
CA LYS A 209 -15.95 -2.26 -6.91
C LYS A 209 -16.04 -2.12 -5.39
N ALA A 210 -17.25 -1.93 -4.85
CA ALA A 210 -17.47 -1.83 -3.42
C ALA A 210 -17.09 -3.13 -2.69
N LYS A 211 -17.43 -4.30 -3.27
CA LYS A 211 -17.07 -5.60 -2.71
C LYS A 211 -15.55 -5.84 -2.77
N LEU A 212 -14.90 -5.48 -3.87
CA LEU A 212 -13.43 -5.54 -4.00
C LEU A 212 -12.75 -4.71 -2.93
N GLN A 213 -13.21 -3.48 -2.70
CA GLN A 213 -12.66 -2.61 -1.66
C GLN A 213 -12.89 -3.19 -0.25
N GLN A 214 -14.05 -3.81 -0.01
CA GLN A 214 -14.35 -4.47 1.27
C GLN A 214 -13.43 -5.66 1.54
N VAL A 215 -13.21 -6.51 0.54
CA VAL A 215 -12.44 -7.76 0.67
C VAL A 215 -10.93 -7.49 0.69
N PHE A 216 -10.46 -6.62 -0.21
CA PHE A 216 -9.04 -6.25 -0.29
C PHE A 216 -8.60 -5.37 0.89
N GLY A 217 -9.52 -4.57 1.44
CA GLY A 217 -9.21 -3.52 2.40
C GLY A 217 -8.93 -2.16 1.74
N SER A 218 -8.91 -1.12 2.57
CA SER A 218 -8.54 0.25 2.21
C SER A 218 -7.03 0.46 2.25
#